data_AF-F5CPJ0-F1
#
_entry.id   AF-F5CPJ0-F1
#
_cell.length_a   1.000
_cell.length_b   1.000
_cell.length_c   1.000
_cell.angle_alpha   90.00
_cell.angle_beta   90.00
_cell.angle_gamma   90.00
#
_symmetry.space_group_name_H-M   'P 1'
#
loop_
_entity.id
_entity.type
_entity.pdbx_description
1 polymer ?
#
loop_
_entity_poly.entity_id
_entity_poly.type
_entity_poly.pdbx_seq_one_letter_code
_entity_poly.pdbx_strand_id
1 'polypeptide(L)'
;PNITKVDESTNYGKFVVEPLERGYGTTLGNSLRRILLSSLPGAAVSSIQIDGVLHEFSTIDGVLEDVTQIILNIKKLALKMNTDEDKNIEIDVNGPAKVTAADIVADPDVEVLNPEQYICTVADGGHFHVRMTVKKGRGYVAADQNKSDDMPIGVLPIDSIFTPISRVNYQVESTRVGRRNDFDKLTLDVWTNGSISPREAISLAAKILTEHLDIFVNLTDEAKNAEIMVEKEETHKEKMLEMTIEELDLSVRSYNCLKR
;
A
#
# COMPACT_ATOMS: atom_id res chain seq x y z
N PRO A 1 -22.75 -3.54 -4.61
CA PRO A 1 -21.51 -4.35 -4.70
C PRO A 1 -20.94 -4.68 -3.31
N ASN A 2 -20.62 -5.95 -3.05
CA ASN A 2 -20.05 -6.37 -1.77
C ASN A 2 -18.54 -6.57 -1.91
N ILE A 3 -17.79 -6.15 -0.88
CA ILE A 3 -16.36 -6.41 -0.77
C ILE A 3 -16.17 -7.54 0.25
N THR A 4 -15.75 -8.69 -0.24
CA THR A 4 -15.46 -9.86 0.59
C THR A 4 -13.96 -9.99 0.78
N LYS A 5 -13.53 -10.04 2.04
CA LYS A 5 -12.16 -10.38 2.42
C LYS A 5 -12.00 -11.90 2.32
N VAL A 6 -11.12 -12.37 1.43
CA VAL A 6 -10.85 -13.81 1.24
C VAL A 6 -9.68 -14.25 2.12
N ASP A 7 -8.62 -13.44 2.16
CA ASP A 7 -7.45 -13.69 2.98
C ASP A 7 -6.83 -12.36 3.40
N GLU A 8 -6.31 -12.27 4.62
CA GLU A 8 -5.52 -11.13 5.07
C GLU A 8 -4.55 -11.59 6.14
N SER A 9 -3.28 -11.45 5.82
CA SER A 9 -2.17 -11.46 6.77
C SER A 9 -1.67 -10.03 6.94
N THR A 10 -0.69 -9.82 7.82
CA THR A 10 -0.09 -8.50 8.08
C THR A 10 0.39 -7.80 6.81
N ASN A 11 1.01 -8.55 5.89
CA ASN A 11 1.70 -8.00 4.71
C ASN A 11 1.04 -8.41 3.38
N TYR A 12 -0.07 -9.15 3.40
CA TYR A 12 -0.77 -9.59 2.20
C TYR A 12 -2.27 -9.61 2.41
N GLY A 13 -3.04 -9.11 1.45
CA GLY A 13 -4.49 -9.16 1.47
C GLY A 13 -5.08 -9.50 0.12
N LYS A 14 -6.11 -10.36 0.14
CA LYS A 14 -6.90 -10.78 -1.01
C LYS A 14 -8.35 -10.35 -0.83
N PHE A 15 -8.81 -9.51 -1.74
CA PHE A 15 -10.15 -8.90 -1.71
C PHE A 15 -10.91 -9.23 -2.98
N VAL A 16 -12.18 -9.61 -2.84
CA VAL A 16 -13.08 -9.89 -3.95
C VAL A 16 -14.21 -8.87 -3.94
N VAL A 17 -14.47 -8.25 -5.08
CA VAL A 17 -15.54 -7.28 -5.28
C VAL A 17 -16.49 -7.80 -6.35
N GLU A 18 -17.74 -8.07 -5.95
CA GLU A 18 -18.81 -8.47 -6.85
C GLU A 18 -20.20 -8.10 -6.30
N PRO A 19 -21.23 -7.93 -7.15
CA PRO A 19 -21.14 -7.83 -8.61
C PRO A 19 -20.75 -6.43 -9.08
N LEU A 20 -19.95 -6.35 -10.14
CA LEU A 20 -19.61 -5.10 -10.85
C LEU A 20 -20.24 -5.13 -12.24
N GLU A 21 -20.62 -3.97 -12.77
CA GLU A 21 -21.06 -3.88 -14.16
C GLU A 21 -19.95 -4.31 -15.13
N ARG A 22 -20.35 -4.82 -16.30
CA ARG A 22 -19.43 -5.29 -17.32
C ARG A 22 -18.40 -4.23 -17.68
N GLY A 23 -17.12 -4.58 -17.59
CA GLY A 23 -15.99 -3.71 -17.90
C GLY A 23 -15.49 -2.90 -16.71
N TYR A 24 -16.28 -2.72 -15.64
CA TYR A 24 -15.82 -2.01 -14.45
C TYR A 24 -14.80 -2.82 -13.63
N GLY A 25 -14.78 -4.15 -13.74
CA GLY A 25 -13.75 -4.97 -13.10
C GLY A 25 -12.35 -4.56 -13.55
N THR A 26 -12.15 -4.41 -14.86
CA THR A 26 -10.86 -4.00 -15.44
C THR A 26 -10.54 -2.54 -15.14
N THR A 27 -11.54 -1.65 -15.25
CA THR A 27 -11.36 -0.21 -14.98
C THR A 27 -10.93 0.04 -13.54
N LEU A 28 -11.62 -0.54 -12.57
CA LEU A 28 -11.28 -0.42 -11.14
C LEU A 28 -9.97 -1.13 -10.82
N GLY A 29 -9.77 -2.37 -11.30
CA GLY A 29 -8.56 -3.14 -11.04
C GLY A 29 -7.30 -2.45 -11.54
N ASN A 30 -7.31 -1.94 -12.78
CA ASN A 30 -6.17 -1.24 -13.34
C ASN A 30 -5.90 0.11 -12.65
N SER A 31 -6.96 0.87 -12.36
CA SER A 31 -6.83 2.18 -11.70
C SER A 31 -6.28 2.05 -10.28
N LEU A 32 -6.85 1.15 -9.48
CA LEU A 32 -6.37 0.88 -8.13
C LEU A 32 -4.94 0.35 -8.13
N ARG A 33 -4.60 -0.57 -9.05
CA ARG A 33 -3.23 -1.08 -9.18
C ARG A 33 -2.21 0.05 -9.42
N ARG A 34 -2.53 1.02 -10.28
CA ARG A 34 -1.65 2.16 -10.55
C ARG A 34 -1.45 3.01 -9.29
N ILE A 35 -2.53 3.38 -8.63
CA ILE A 35 -2.50 4.27 -7.46
C ILE A 35 -1.77 3.61 -6.28
N LEU A 36 -2.03 2.32 -6.03
CA LEU A 36 -1.35 1.55 -4.99
C LEU A 36 0.17 1.56 -5.16
N LEU A 37 0.67 1.48 -6.39
CA LEU A 37 2.11 1.43 -6.68
C LEU A 37 2.78 2.82 -6.73
N SER A 38 2.03 3.91 -6.92
CA SER A 38 2.61 5.23 -7.18
C SER A 38 2.37 6.28 -6.10
N SER A 39 1.21 6.25 -5.43
CA SER A 39 0.67 7.48 -4.81
C SER A 39 0.38 7.36 -3.32
N LEU A 40 0.59 6.18 -2.74
CA LEU A 40 0.41 6.01 -1.30
C LEU A 40 1.53 6.72 -0.52
N PRO A 41 1.18 7.37 0.61
CA PRO A 41 2.16 7.94 1.50
C PRO A 41 2.95 6.83 2.22
N GLY A 42 4.24 7.07 2.40
CA GLY A 42 5.10 6.22 3.22
C GLY A 42 6.36 6.96 3.66
N ALA A 43 7.24 6.24 4.36
CA ALA A 43 8.47 6.79 4.92
C ALA A 43 9.69 6.09 4.32
N ALA A 44 10.74 6.87 4.04
CA ALA A 44 12.00 6.35 3.50
C ALA A 44 13.16 7.24 3.91
N VAL A 45 14.38 6.69 3.87
CA VAL A 45 15.61 7.44 4.09
C VAL A 45 15.88 8.34 2.88
N SER A 46 16.14 9.63 3.11
CA SER A 46 16.48 10.61 2.07
C SER A 46 17.97 10.86 1.92
N SER A 47 18.69 10.80 3.03
CA SER A 47 20.11 11.10 3.10
C SER A 47 20.76 10.31 4.20
N ILE A 48 22.05 10.02 4.00
CA ILE A 48 22.89 9.33 4.96
C ILE A 48 24.16 10.13 5.18
N GLN A 49 24.71 10.07 6.38
CA GLN A 49 26.00 10.64 6.75
C GLN A 49 26.77 9.55 7.48
N ILE A 50 27.84 9.07 6.87
CA ILE A 50 28.70 8.04 7.43
C ILE A 50 30.02 8.69 7.83
N ASP A 51 30.52 8.36 9.02
CA ASP A 51 31.79 8.92 9.50
C ASP A 51 32.96 8.50 8.62
N GLY A 52 33.81 9.48 8.27
CA GLY A 52 34.98 9.26 7.43
C GLY A 52 34.69 9.08 5.93
N VAL A 53 33.42 9.11 5.51
CA VAL A 53 33.01 8.96 4.11
C VAL A 53 32.65 10.32 3.51
N LEU A 54 33.26 10.64 2.37
CA LEU A 54 32.99 11.87 1.63
C LEU A 54 32.09 11.67 0.40
N HIS A 55 32.07 10.45 -0.16
CA HIS A 55 31.33 10.11 -1.37
C HIS A 55 30.93 8.63 -1.39
N GLU A 56 29.91 8.29 -2.17
CA GLU A 56 29.26 6.97 -2.24
C GLU A 56 30.14 5.82 -2.78
N PHE A 57 31.27 6.14 -3.44
CA PHE A 57 32.20 5.16 -4.00
C PHE A 57 33.37 4.80 -3.08
N SER A 58 33.34 5.23 -1.81
CA SER A 58 34.42 4.90 -0.86
C SER A 58 34.18 3.57 -0.16
N THR A 59 35.22 3.11 0.51
CA THR A 59 35.18 1.98 1.45
C THR A 59 35.37 2.51 2.87
N ILE A 60 34.93 1.75 3.86
CA ILE A 60 35.07 2.08 5.28
C ILE A 60 36.04 1.07 5.87
N ASP A 61 37.10 1.53 6.54
CA ASP A 61 38.06 0.63 7.17
C ASP A 61 37.40 -0.17 8.29
N GLY A 62 37.64 -1.48 8.32
CA GLY A 62 37.00 -2.39 9.28
C GLY A 62 35.54 -2.77 8.98
N VAL A 63 34.97 -2.37 7.83
CA VAL A 63 33.64 -2.84 7.36
C VAL A 63 33.80 -3.69 6.10
N LEU A 64 33.06 -4.80 6.02
CA LEU A 64 33.16 -5.75 4.91
C LEU A 64 32.58 -5.20 3.60
N GLU A 65 31.45 -4.51 3.67
CA GLU A 65 30.74 -3.91 2.53
C GLU A 65 31.29 -2.54 2.14
N ASP A 66 31.19 -2.21 0.84
CA ASP A 66 31.38 -0.84 0.36
C ASP A 66 30.16 0.06 0.66
N VAL A 67 30.35 1.37 0.56
CA VAL A 67 29.30 2.36 0.86
C VAL A 67 28.09 2.20 -0.07
N THR A 68 28.29 1.81 -1.33
CA THR A 68 27.20 1.59 -2.29
C THR A 68 26.31 0.43 -1.87
N GLN A 69 26.89 -0.68 -1.43
CA GLN A 69 26.19 -1.85 -0.94
C GLN A 69 25.43 -1.54 0.36
N ILE A 70 26.01 -0.72 1.25
CA ILE A 70 25.34 -0.20 2.44
C ILE A 70 24.13 0.64 2.06
N ILE A 71 24.28 1.58 1.12
CA ILE A 71 23.15 2.39 0.60
C ILE A 71 22.03 1.51 0.06
N LEU A 72 22.37 0.48 -0.74
CA LEU A 72 21.38 -0.46 -1.29
C LEU A 72 20.65 -1.27 -0.21
N ASN A 73 21.32 -1.58 0.89
CA ASN A 73 20.73 -2.28 2.03
C ASN A 73 19.84 -1.36 2.87
N ILE A 74 20.27 -0.11 3.09
CA ILE A 74 19.46 0.92 3.76
C ILE A 74 18.17 1.22 2.98
N LYS A 75 18.22 1.24 1.65
CA LYS A 75 17.03 1.42 0.80
C LYS A 75 15.96 0.32 0.96
N LYS A 76 16.30 -0.83 1.54
CA LYS A 76 15.36 -1.93 1.81
C LYS A 76 14.68 -1.82 3.18
N LEU A 77 15.03 -0.83 3.99
CA LEU A 77 14.38 -0.60 5.28
C LEU A 77 12.89 -0.28 5.08
N ALA A 78 12.05 -0.97 5.83
CA ALA A 78 10.62 -0.70 5.93
C ALA A 78 10.39 0.16 7.16
N LEU A 79 10.15 1.45 6.94
CA LEU A 79 9.96 2.44 7.99
C LEU A 79 8.51 2.89 8.05
N LYS A 80 8.03 3.16 9.26
CA LYS A 80 6.75 3.81 9.52
C LYS A 80 6.99 5.04 10.37
N MET A 81 6.41 6.17 9.94
CA MET A 81 6.58 7.45 10.61
C MET A 81 5.22 8.07 10.91
N ASN A 82 5.01 8.49 12.14
CA ASN A 82 3.74 9.07 12.61
C ASN A 82 3.70 10.60 12.52
N THR A 83 4.85 11.25 12.36
CA THR A 83 4.98 12.70 12.14
C THR A 83 5.15 13.03 10.64
N ASP A 84 4.94 14.29 10.29
CA ASP A 84 5.28 14.85 8.98
C ASP A 84 6.63 15.59 8.98
N GLU A 85 7.26 15.73 10.15
CA GLU A 85 8.59 16.33 10.29
C GLU A 85 9.70 15.33 9.93
N ASP A 86 10.79 15.84 9.35
CA ASP A 86 11.99 15.04 9.07
C ASP A 86 12.61 14.55 10.38
N LYS A 87 12.90 13.25 10.48
CA LYS A 87 13.47 12.63 11.67
C LYS A 87 14.85 12.05 11.38
N ASN A 88 15.74 12.10 12.36
CA ASN A 88 17.05 11.48 12.26
C ASN A 88 17.08 10.18 13.06
N ILE A 89 17.68 9.15 12.47
CA ILE A 89 17.96 7.86 13.09
C ILE A 89 19.45 7.57 12.96
N GLU A 90 19.99 6.78 13.88
CA GLU A 90 21.44 6.55 13.97
C GLU A 90 21.74 5.06 14.20
N ILE A 91 22.88 4.59 13.69
CA ILE A 91 23.47 3.31 14.05
C ILE A 91 24.88 3.61 14.53
N ASP A 92 25.23 3.15 15.73
CA ASP A 92 26.57 3.23 16.30
C ASP A 92 26.96 1.85 16.86
N VAL A 93 27.85 1.15 16.16
CA VAL A 93 28.24 -0.23 16.50
C VAL A 93 29.75 -0.40 16.42
N ASN A 94 30.31 -1.03 17.46
CA ASN A 94 31.69 -1.50 17.50
C ASN A 94 31.76 -3.00 17.15
N GLY A 95 32.73 -3.37 16.31
CA GLY A 95 32.92 -4.75 15.89
C GLY A 95 33.62 -5.63 16.94
N PRO A 96 33.65 -6.96 16.74
CA PRO A 96 33.09 -7.68 15.58
C PRO A 96 31.57 -7.88 15.72
N ALA A 97 30.80 -7.39 14.76
CA ALA A 97 29.34 -7.43 14.82
C ALA A 97 28.70 -7.49 13.42
N LYS A 98 27.56 -8.20 13.32
CA LYS A 98 26.70 -8.18 12.15
C LYS A 98 25.61 -7.14 12.36
N VAL A 99 25.68 -6.03 11.64
CA VAL A 99 24.75 -4.90 11.80
C VAL A 99 23.47 -5.17 11.02
N THR A 100 22.35 -5.06 11.72
CA THR A 100 21.00 -5.23 11.20
C THR A 100 20.15 -3.99 11.50
N ALA A 101 18.96 -3.93 10.93
CA ALA A 101 18.03 -2.84 11.18
C ALA A 101 17.54 -2.78 12.65
N ALA A 102 17.67 -3.88 13.40
CA ALA A 102 17.45 -3.89 14.85
C ALA A 102 18.45 -3.02 15.64
N ASP A 103 19.63 -2.75 15.08
CA ASP A 103 20.66 -1.93 15.74
C ASP A 103 20.44 -0.42 15.52
N ILE A 104 19.37 -0.05 14.80
CA ILE A 104 18.99 1.34 14.56
C ILE A 104 18.42 1.94 15.85
N VAL A 105 19.07 3.00 16.33
CA VAL A 105 18.54 3.89 17.35
C VAL A 105 17.59 4.87 16.67
N ALA A 106 16.30 4.54 16.73
CA ALA A 106 15.24 5.35 16.14
C ALA A 106 14.63 6.33 17.15
N ASP A 107 14.15 7.47 16.64
CA ASP A 107 13.29 8.40 17.38
C ASP A 107 11.93 7.73 17.69
N PRO A 108 11.23 8.06 18.78
CA PRO A 108 9.93 7.48 19.12
C PRO A 108 8.87 7.59 18.01
N ASP A 109 9.00 8.56 17.11
CA ASP A 109 8.07 8.76 15.99
C ASP A 109 8.38 7.88 14.76
N VAL A 110 9.49 7.14 14.76
CA VAL A 110 9.94 6.27 13.67
C VAL A 110 10.01 4.80 14.14
N GLU A 111 9.27 3.93 13.47
CA GLU A 111 9.24 2.50 13.72
C GLU A 111 9.90 1.73 12.58
N VAL A 112 10.82 0.83 12.92
CA VAL A 112 11.49 -0.08 11.98
C VAL A 112 10.74 -1.40 11.96
N LEU A 113 10.18 -1.76 10.80
CA LEU A 113 9.26 -2.90 10.68
C LEU A 113 9.94 -4.20 10.25
N ASN A 114 11.15 -4.12 9.69
CA ASN A 114 11.96 -5.26 9.27
C ASN A 114 13.32 -5.28 10.01
N PRO A 115 13.33 -5.53 11.34
CA PRO A 115 14.54 -5.51 12.16
C PRO A 115 15.63 -6.48 11.68
N GLU A 116 15.26 -7.54 10.97
CA GLU A 116 16.16 -8.55 10.40
C GLU A 116 16.93 -8.07 9.16
N GLN A 117 16.58 -6.91 8.61
CA GLN A 117 17.21 -6.38 7.41
C GLN A 117 18.70 -6.16 7.65
N TYR A 118 19.51 -6.87 6.87
CA TYR A 118 20.96 -6.78 6.92
C TYR A 118 21.45 -5.43 6.37
N ILE A 119 22.38 -4.78 7.07
CA ILE A 119 23.01 -3.53 6.64
C ILE A 119 24.46 -3.77 6.22
N CYS A 120 25.30 -4.20 7.16
CA CYS A 120 26.73 -4.48 6.94
C CYS A 120 27.31 -5.40 8.03
N THR A 121 28.56 -5.83 7.85
CA THR A 121 29.34 -6.55 8.86
C THR A 121 30.59 -5.76 9.22
N VAL A 122 30.79 -5.54 10.52
CA VAL A 122 31.94 -4.83 11.09
C VAL A 122 32.93 -5.86 11.63
N ALA A 123 34.19 -5.77 11.21
CA ALA A 123 35.28 -6.63 11.66
C ALA A 123 35.77 -6.27 13.07
N ASP A 124 36.59 -7.13 13.66
CA ASP A 124 37.19 -6.88 14.98
C ASP A 124 38.03 -5.60 14.98
N GLY A 125 37.80 -4.72 15.95
CA GLY A 125 38.42 -3.39 16.02
C GLY A 125 37.86 -2.33 15.07
N GLY A 126 36.86 -2.67 14.24
CA GLY A 126 36.15 -1.73 13.37
C GLY A 126 35.04 -0.96 14.11
N HIS A 127 34.70 0.22 13.61
CA HIS A 127 33.61 1.05 14.11
C HIS A 127 32.73 1.50 12.94
N PHE A 128 31.42 1.36 13.08
CA PHE A 128 30.46 1.81 12.10
C PHE A 128 29.47 2.77 12.75
N HIS A 129 29.54 4.03 12.32
CA HIS A 129 28.62 5.07 12.73
C HIS A 129 28.00 5.73 11.49
N VAL A 130 26.67 5.70 11.43
CA VAL A 130 25.88 6.31 10.36
C VAL A 130 24.66 7.01 10.93
N ARG A 131 24.46 8.26 10.49
CA ARG A 131 23.24 9.02 10.70
C ARG A 131 22.42 9.03 9.42
N MET A 132 21.12 8.81 9.53
CA MET A 132 20.20 8.78 8.41
C MET A 132 19.03 9.72 8.68
N THR A 133 18.60 10.45 7.66
CA THR A 133 17.40 11.29 7.73
C THR A 133 16.25 10.56 7.06
N VAL A 134 15.16 10.36 7.80
CA VAL A 134 13.92 9.74 7.35
C VAL A 134 12.92 10.84 7.04
N LYS A 135 12.29 10.75 5.87
CA LYS A 135 11.25 11.68 5.43
C LYS A 135 9.97 10.92 5.13
N LYS A 136 8.86 11.66 5.13
CA LYS A 136 7.59 11.20 4.58
C LYS A 136 7.45 11.69 3.16
N GLY A 137 6.97 10.84 2.28
CA GLY A 137 6.83 11.17 0.88
C GLY A 137 5.83 10.26 0.17
N ARG A 138 5.81 10.35 -1.15
CA ARG A 138 4.98 9.52 -2.02
C ARG A 138 5.81 9.07 -3.21
N GLY A 139 5.59 7.82 -3.64
CA GLY A 139 6.23 7.28 -4.83
C GLY A 139 7.76 7.19 -4.68
N TYR A 140 8.46 7.69 -5.70
CA TYR A 140 9.90 7.63 -5.82
C TYR A 140 10.48 9.03 -5.97
N VAL A 141 11.51 9.34 -5.20
CA VAL A 141 12.29 10.58 -5.34
C VAL A 141 13.75 10.20 -5.56
N ALA A 142 14.32 10.72 -6.66
CA ALA A 142 15.71 10.47 -7.01
C ALA A 142 16.66 11.21 -6.06
N ALA A 143 17.87 10.68 -5.87
CA ALA A 143 18.90 11.28 -5.02
C ALA A 143 19.17 12.76 -5.36
N ASP A 144 19.15 13.12 -6.64
CA ASP A 144 19.37 14.51 -7.08
C ASP A 144 18.27 15.48 -6.63
N GLN A 145 17.04 14.99 -6.41
CA GLN A 145 15.94 15.83 -5.90
C GLN A 145 15.98 15.94 -4.37
N ASN A 146 16.65 15.00 -3.70
CA ASN A 146 16.91 15.08 -2.27
C ASN A 146 18.08 16.03 -1.96
N LYS A 147 18.82 16.51 -2.96
CA LYS A 147 19.88 17.51 -2.80
C LYS A 147 19.30 18.87 -2.39
N SER A 148 19.88 19.46 -1.35
CA SER A 148 19.66 20.84 -0.93
C SER A 148 20.99 21.58 -0.93
N ASP A 149 20.98 22.86 -1.31
CA ASP A 149 22.20 23.68 -1.36
C ASP A 149 22.87 23.86 0.02
N ASP A 150 22.09 23.71 1.09
CA ASP A 150 22.53 23.84 2.49
C ASP A 150 23.09 22.52 3.08
N MET A 151 23.23 21.45 2.29
CA MET A 151 23.68 20.17 2.85
C MET A 151 25.18 20.21 3.21
N PRO A 152 25.55 19.79 4.44
CA PRO A 152 26.94 19.69 4.84
C PRO A 152 27.74 18.71 3.97
N ILE A 153 29.04 18.97 3.85
CA ILE A 153 29.99 18.04 3.22
C ILE A 153 29.98 16.72 3.99
N GLY A 154 29.88 15.58 3.27
CA GLY A 154 29.80 14.24 3.85
C GLY A 154 28.37 13.70 4.02
N VAL A 155 27.34 14.51 3.76
CA VAL A 155 25.96 14.01 3.64
C VAL A 155 25.71 13.54 2.21
N LEU A 156 25.37 12.26 2.07
CA LEU A 156 25.08 11.60 0.80
C LEU A 156 23.55 11.51 0.63
N PRO A 157 22.97 12.23 -0.34
CA PRO A 157 21.57 12.03 -0.70
C PRO A 157 21.42 10.69 -1.43
N ILE A 158 20.35 9.97 -1.12
CA ILE A 158 20.06 8.67 -1.73
C ILE A 158 18.65 8.68 -2.33
N ASP A 159 18.38 7.76 -3.26
CA ASP A 159 17.02 7.60 -3.77
C ASP A 159 16.08 7.08 -2.68
N SER A 160 14.93 7.75 -2.56
CA SER A 160 13.91 7.42 -1.56
C SER A 160 12.72 6.72 -2.21
N ILE A 161 12.43 5.51 -1.74
CA ILE A 161 11.28 4.72 -2.16
C ILE A 161 10.23 4.78 -1.06
N PHE A 162 9.28 5.71 -1.18
CA PHE A 162 8.23 5.90 -0.18
C PHE A 162 7.06 4.93 -0.35
N THR A 163 6.97 4.22 -1.48
CA THR A 163 5.85 3.32 -1.76
C THR A 163 5.84 2.13 -0.78
N PRO A 164 4.78 1.97 0.04
CA PRO A 164 4.69 0.88 1.02
C PRO A 164 4.23 -0.46 0.39
N ILE A 165 3.89 -0.45 -0.90
CA ILE A 165 3.37 -1.58 -1.66
C ILE A 165 4.48 -2.20 -2.49
N SER A 166 4.74 -3.49 -2.27
CA SER A 166 5.75 -4.24 -3.01
C SER A 166 5.19 -4.84 -4.30
N ARG A 167 3.93 -5.29 -4.27
CA ARG A 167 3.28 -5.93 -5.42
C ARG A 167 1.76 -5.77 -5.37
N VAL A 168 1.16 -5.66 -6.55
CA VAL A 168 -0.29 -5.74 -6.74
C VAL A 168 -0.61 -6.56 -7.99
N ASN A 169 -1.48 -7.55 -7.84
CA ASN A 169 -2.10 -8.27 -8.95
C ASN A 169 -3.62 -8.10 -8.88
N TYR A 170 -4.28 -8.17 -10.03
CA TYR A 170 -5.73 -8.26 -10.08
C TYR A 170 -6.16 -9.27 -11.14
N GLN A 171 -7.31 -9.88 -10.92
CA GLN A 171 -7.95 -10.81 -11.85
C GLN A 171 -9.42 -10.44 -11.97
N VAL A 172 -9.92 -10.42 -13.20
CA VAL A 172 -11.33 -10.14 -13.50
C VAL A 172 -11.93 -11.42 -14.08
N GLU A 173 -13.04 -11.86 -13.51
CA GLU A 173 -13.80 -13.03 -13.95
C GLU A 173 -15.26 -12.65 -14.14
N SER A 174 -15.99 -13.33 -15.02
CA SER A 174 -17.44 -13.13 -15.11
C SER A 174 -18.16 -13.79 -13.93
N THR A 175 -19.10 -13.09 -13.33
CA THR A 175 -19.95 -13.58 -12.24
C THR A 175 -21.41 -13.56 -12.62
N ARG A 176 -22.16 -14.53 -12.11
CA ARG A 176 -23.58 -14.70 -12.38
C ARG A 176 -24.38 -14.23 -11.17
N VAL A 177 -25.30 -13.31 -11.41
CA VAL A 177 -26.26 -12.83 -10.40
C VAL A 177 -27.67 -13.16 -10.90
N GLY A 178 -28.30 -14.14 -10.25
CA GLY A 178 -29.60 -14.66 -10.65
C GLY A 178 -29.60 -15.20 -12.10
N ARG A 179 -30.35 -14.52 -12.98
CA ARG A 179 -30.47 -14.87 -14.41
C ARG A 179 -29.48 -14.14 -15.33
N ARG A 180 -28.73 -13.16 -14.81
CA ARG A 180 -27.78 -12.36 -15.59
C ARG A 180 -26.35 -12.83 -15.34
N ASN A 181 -25.58 -12.99 -16.43
CA ASN A 181 -24.21 -13.54 -16.41
C ASN A 181 -23.17 -12.51 -16.91
N ASP A 182 -23.55 -11.24 -17.01
CA ASP A 182 -22.75 -10.16 -17.60
C ASP A 182 -22.06 -9.27 -16.57
N PHE A 183 -22.08 -9.66 -15.29
CA PHE A 183 -21.37 -8.94 -14.24
C PHE A 183 -19.91 -9.40 -14.15
N ASP A 184 -19.05 -8.48 -13.70
CA ASP A 184 -17.65 -8.75 -13.40
C ASP A 184 -17.46 -9.02 -11.90
N LYS A 185 -16.52 -9.91 -11.58
CA LYS A 185 -15.92 -10.14 -10.27
C LYS A 185 -14.46 -9.72 -10.33
N LEU A 186 -14.08 -8.75 -9.52
CA LEU A 186 -12.70 -8.29 -9.39
C LEU A 186 -12.07 -8.93 -8.17
N THR A 187 -10.99 -9.69 -8.36
CA THR A 187 -10.12 -10.17 -7.28
C THR A 187 -8.84 -9.34 -7.27
N LEU A 188 -8.48 -8.78 -6.12
CA LEU A 188 -7.30 -7.94 -5.94
C LEU A 188 -6.40 -8.59 -4.88
N ASP A 189 -5.14 -8.80 -5.25
CA ASP A 189 -4.08 -9.31 -4.39
C ASP A 189 -3.06 -8.19 -4.14
N VAL A 190 -2.86 -7.80 -2.89
CA VAL A 190 -2.00 -6.68 -2.50
C VAL A 190 -0.96 -7.15 -1.48
N TRP A 191 0.32 -6.86 -1.75
CA TRP A 191 1.43 -7.11 -0.83
C TRP A 191 2.02 -5.79 -0.34
N THR A 192 2.16 -5.65 0.98
CA THR A 192 2.70 -4.46 1.65
C THR A 192 3.98 -4.80 2.39
N ASN A 193 4.76 -3.79 2.76
CA ASN A 193 5.95 -3.93 3.62
C ASN A 193 5.62 -3.86 5.12
N GLY A 194 4.35 -3.92 5.50
CA GLY A 194 3.88 -3.82 6.90
C GLY A 194 3.64 -2.39 7.41
N SER A 195 4.08 -1.35 6.71
CA SER A 195 3.86 0.05 7.15
C SER A 195 2.40 0.48 7.07
N ILE A 196 1.64 -0.17 6.18
CA ILE A 196 0.21 -0.03 6.02
C ILE A 196 -0.42 -1.41 5.82
N SER A 197 -1.61 -1.61 6.39
CA SER A 197 -2.36 -2.84 6.13
C SER A 197 -2.87 -2.87 4.67
N PRO A 198 -2.98 -4.05 4.04
CA PRO A 198 -3.54 -4.18 2.69
C PRO A 198 -4.93 -3.53 2.55
N ARG A 199 -5.78 -3.67 3.57
CA ARG A 199 -7.11 -3.06 3.59
C ARG A 199 -7.05 -1.53 3.60
N GLU A 200 -6.24 -0.95 4.47
CA GLU A 200 -6.08 0.51 4.53
C GLU A 200 -5.47 1.04 3.23
N ALA A 201 -4.50 0.34 2.65
CA ALA A 201 -3.89 0.70 1.38
C ALA A 201 -4.92 0.79 0.25
N ILE A 202 -5.82 -0.19 0.12
CA ILE A 202 -6.90 -0.18 -0.88
C ILE A 202 -7.86 0.98 -0.61
N SER A 203 -8.23 1.20 0.65
CA SER A 203 -9.13 2.30 1.03
C SER A 203 -8.53 3.67 0.71
N LEU A 204 -7.24 3.89 0.99
CA LEU A 204 -6.54 5.11 0.63
C LEU A 204 -6.41 5.27 -0.88
N ALA A 205 -6.12 4.18 -1.61
CA ALA A 205 -6.04 4.23 -3.06
C ALA A 205 -7.40 4.59 -3.70
N ALA A 206 -8.50 4.06 -3.17
CA ALA A 206 -9.84 4.43 -3.60
C ALA A 206 -10.14 5.90 -3.30
N LYS A 207 -9.77 6.40 -2.11
CA LYS A 207 -9.91 7.82 -1.75
C LYS A 207 -9.13 8.74 -2.70
N ILE A 208 -7.88 8.40 -3.02
CA ILE A 208 -7.08 9.16 -3.98
C ILE A 208 -7.75 9.17 -5.36
N LEU A 209 -8.32 8.03 -5.80
CA LEU A 209 -9.03 7.96 -7.08
C LEU A 209 -10.26 8.87 -7.09
N THR A 210 -11.07 8.85 -6.02
CA THR A 210 -12.27 9.69 -5.92
C THR A 210 -11.91 11.17 -5.91
N GLU A 211 -10.88 11.58 -5.16
CA GLU A 211 -10.42 12.98 -5.13
C GLU A 211 -9.99 13.48 -6.53
N HIS A 212 -9.39 12.63 -7.36
CA HIS A 212 -9.06 12.98 -8.74
C HIS A 212 -10.28 13.03 -9.65
N LEU A 213 -11.26 12.16 -9.44
CA LEU A 213 -12.51 12.13 -10.20
C LEU A 213 -13.42 13.32 -9.85
N ASP A 214 -13.38 13.80 -8.61
CA ASP A 214 -14.16 14.95 -8.14
C ASP A 214 -13.87 16.21 -8.96
N ILE A 215 -12.65 16.37 -9.49
CA ILE A 215 -12.30 17.48 -10.38
C ILE A 215 -13.19 17.47 -11.65
N PHE A 216 -13.49 16.27 -12.18
CA PHE A 216 -14.36 16.11 -13.35
C PHE A 216 -15.84 16.21 -13.00
N VAL A 217 -16.25 15.66 -11.86
CA VAL A 217 -17.64 15.77 -11.38
C VAL A 217 -18.02 17.24 -11.16
N ASN A 218 -17.08 18.07 -10.73
CA ASN A 218 -17.30 19.48 -10.46
C ASN A 218 -17.37 20.38 -11.70
N LEU A 219 -17.23 19.83 -12.92
CA LEU A 219 -17.26 20.63 -14.17
C LEU A 219 -18.65 21.20 -14.49
N THR A 220 -19.73 20.51 -14.11
CA THR A 220 -21.11 21.02 -14.26
C THR A 220 -21.94 20.74 -13.03
N ASP A 221 -22.82 21.67 -12.66
CA ASP A 221 -23.74 21.47 -11.53
C ASP A 221 -24.84 20.45 -11.87
N GLU A 222 -25.09 20.17 -13.16
CA GLU A 222 -25.99 19.10 -13.60
C GLU A 222 -25.41 17.71 -13.26
N ALA A 223 -24.10 17.51 -13.43
CA ALA A 223 -23.46 16.23 -13.13
C ALA A 223 -23.43 15.94 -11.62
N LYS A 224 -23.25 16.97 -10.78
CA LYS A 224 -23.25 16.82 -9.31
C LYS A 224 -24.57 16.33 -8.74
N ASN A 225 -25.68 16.74 -9.37
CA ASN A 225 -27.03 16.42 -8.92
C ASN A 225 -27.65 15.24 -9.67
N ALA A 226 -26.91 14.62 -10.59
CA ALA A 226 -27.40 13.48 -11.37
C ALA A 226 -27.18 12.16 -10.60
N GLU A 227 -28.27 11.53 -10.17
CA GLU A 227 -28.26 10.16 -9.66
C GLU A 227 -28.26 9.17 -10.85
N ILE A 228 -27.05 8.79 -11.31
CA ILE A 228 -26.89 7.85 -12.43
C ILE A 228 -26.92 6.39 -11.93
N MET A 229 -26.33 6.14 -10.76
CA MET A 229 -26.38 4.84 -10.08
C MET A 229 -27.64 4.73 -9.22
N VAL A 230 -28.81 4.70 -9.86
CA VAL A 230 -30.00 4.19 -9.19
C VAL A 230 -29.83 2.67 -9.14
N GLU A 231 -29.48 2.13 -7.97
CA GLU A 231 -29.80 0.74 -7.69
C GLU A 231 -31.28 0.60 -8.05
N LYS A 232 -31.60 -0.23 -9.05
CA LYS A 232 -32.95 -0.76 -9.10
C LYS A 232 -33.14 -1.44 -7.75
N GLU A 233 -33.82 -0.77 -6.82
CA GLU A 233 -34.50 -1.45 -5.75
C GLU A 233 -35.16 -2.64 -6.44
N GLU A 234 -34.77 -3.86 -6.07
CA GLU A 234 -35.53 -5.04 -6.47
C GLU A 234 -36.97 -4.69 -6.14
N THR A 235 -37.77 -4.47 -7.20
CA THR A 235 -39.12 -3.99 -6.98
C THR A 235 -39.78 -5.01 -6.05
N HIS A 236 -40.61 -4.58 -5.10
CA HIS A 236 -41.33 -5.51 -4.21
C HIS A 236 -42.00 -6.68 -4.98
N LYS A 237 -42.30 -6.47 -6.27
CA LYS A 237 -42.72 -7.49 -7.24
C LYS A 237 -41.69 -8.59 -7.50
N GLU A 238 -40.42 -8.28 -7.70
CA GLU A 238 -39.35 -9.27 -7.92
C GLU A 238 -39.14 -10.14 -6.69
N LYS A 239 -39.15 -9.56 -5.48
CA LYS A 239 -39.17 -10.34 -4.22
C LYS A 239 -40.41 -11.23 -4.10
N MET A 240 -41.61 -10.74 -4.42
CA MET A 240 -42.82 -11.56 -4.39
C MET A 240 -42.82 -12.70 -5.42
N LEU A 241 -42.09 -12.55 -6.53
CA LEU A 241 -41.93 -13.58 -7.57
C LEU A 241 -40.96 -14.68 -7.18
N GLU A 242 -40.03 -14.42 -6.24
CA GLU A 242 -39.05 -15.38 -5.73
C GLU A 242 -39.48 -16.06 -4.43
N MET A 243 -40.54 -15.58 -3.78
CA MET A 243 -41.14 -16.23 -2.61
C MET A 243 -41.63 -17.64 -2.98
N THR A 244 -41.26 -18.61 -2.16
CA THR A 244 -41.78 -19.97 -2.27
C THR A 244 -43.25 -20.01 -1.84
N ILE A 245 -44.01 -21.01 -2.31
CA ILE A 245 -45.44 -21.17 -1.95
C ILE A 245 -45.64 -21.28 -0.42
N GLU A 246 -44.58 -21.68 0.31
CA GLU A 246 -44.54 -21.78 1.78
C GLU A 246 -44.42 -20.44 2.50
N GLU A 247 -43.83 -19.43 1.84
CA GLU A 247 -43.65 -18.08 2.38
C GLU A 247 -44.83 -17.16 2.06
N LEU A 248 -45.70 -17.57 1.13
CA LEU A 248 -46.98 -16.94 0.85
C LEU A 248 -47.97 -17.35 1.95
N ASP A 249 -48.50 -16.39 2.70
CA ASP A 249 -49.45 -16.57 3.83
C ASP A 249 -50.84 -17.05 3.34
N LEU A 250 -50.87 -18.25 2.74
CA LEU A 250 -52.02 -18.87 2.10
C LEU A 250 -52.77 -19.77 3.08
N SER A 251 -54.09 -19.86 2.90
CA SER A 251 -54.90 -20.80 3.67
C SER A 251 -54.47 -22.25 3.43
N VAL A 252 -54.60 -23.10 4.46
CA VAL A 252 -54.21 -24.53 4.43
C VAL A 252 -54.82 -25.29 3.24
N ARG A 253 -56.03 -24.91 2.79
CA ARG A 253 -56.68 -25.52 1.63
C ARG A 253 -56.02 -25.07 0.30
N SER A 254 -55.74 -23.77 0.18
CA SER A 254 -55.10 -23.19 -1.02
C SER A 254 -53.68 -23.70 -1.22
N TYR A 255 -52.90 -23.78 -0.13
CA TYR A 255 -51.53 -24.30 -0.14
C TYR A 255 -51.46 -25.74 -0.67
N ASN A 256 -52.33 -26.63 -0.18
CA ASN A 256 -52.33 -28.04 -0.58
C ASN A 256 -52.79 -28.27 -2.02
N CYS A 257 -53.64 -27.39 -2.57
CA CYS A 257 -54.03 -27.45 -3.98
C CYS A 257 -52.92 -26.96 -4.93
N LEU A 258 -52.09 -26.01 -4.49
CA LEU A 258 -51.01 -25.42 -5.29
C LEU A 258 -49.69 -26.20 -5.21
N LYS A 259 -49.47 -26.99 -4.15
CA LYS A 259 -48.28 -27.84 -3.97
C LYS A 259 -48.28 -29.13 -4.83
N ARG A 260 -49.42 -29.46 -5.46
CA ARG A 260 -49.65 -30.71 -6.20
C ARG A 260 -49.24 -30.58 -7.66
#